data_AF-A0A9W8I599-F1
#
_entry.id   AF-A0A9W8I599-F1
#
_cell.length_a   1.000
_cell.length_b   1.000
_cell.length_c   1.000
_cell.angle_alpha   90.00
_cell.angle_beta   90.00
_cell.angle_gamma   90.00
#
_symmetry.space_group_name_H-M   'P 1'
#
loop_
_entity.id
_entity.type
_entity.pdbx_description
1 polymer ?
#
loop_
_entity_poly.entity_id
_entity_poly.type
_entity_poly.pdbx_seq_one_letter_code
_entity_poly.pdbx_strand_id
1 'polypeptide(L)'
;MSIKCQQDIYFDKSFPADALYKVEPAVPRTLAHAKIVLMRMGLNGHYGWMYLGSHNFTAGAWGNATKRQLKLTYVNNYEFGVVLPNVRFDSAFGRDHVVWRGSKVPMPVKLSWSPYSHEDFPCFSD
;
A
#
# COMPACT_ATOMS: atom_id res chain seq x y z
N MET A 1 10.17 -16.40 4.74
CA MET A 1 10.27 -15.29 3.77
C MET A 1 9.06 -14.36 3.97
N SER A 2 9.27 -13.05 4.13
CA SER A 2 8.24 -12.09 4.61
C SER A 2 7.46 -11.35 3.52
N ILE A 3 7.90 -11.41 2.26
CA ILE A 3 7.18 -10.89 1.09
C ILE A 3 6.82 -12.09 0.23
N LYS A 4 5.54 -12.22 -0.12
CA LYS A 4 5.03 -13.32 -0.93
C LYS A 4 4.28 -12.76 -2.13
N CYS A 5 4.83 -13.00 -3.31
CA CYS A 5 4.17 -12.84 -4.59
C CYS A 5 4.42 -14.12 -5.36
N GLN A 6 3.36 -14.84 -5.73
CA GLN A 6 3.50 -16.09 -6.48
C GLN A 6 3.66 -15.75 -7.97
N GLN A 7 4.57 -16.45 -8.62
CA GLN A 7 4.96 -16.17 -10.00
C GLN A 7 3.80 -16.43 -10.97
N ASP A 8 3.03 -17.49 -10.75
CA ASP A 8 1.84 -17.84 -11.53
C ASP A 8 0.76 -16.75 -11.46
N ILE A 9 0.52 -16.18 -10.28
CA ILE A 9 -0.41 -15.07 -10.08
C ILE A 9 0.05 -13.83 -10.87
N TYR A 10 1.35 -13.50 -10.81
CA TYR A 10 1.87 -12.32 -11.50
C TYR A 10 1.76 -12.40 -13.03
N PHE A 11 1.97 -13.59 -13.60
CA PHE A 11 1.88 -13.81 -15.04
C PHE A 11 0.46 -14.08 -15.55
N ASP A 12 -0.54 -14.15 -14.66
CA ASP A 12 -1.94 -14.20 -15.07
C ASP A 12 -2.33 -12.91 -15.82
N LYS A 13 -3.06 -13.04 -16.93
CA LYS A 13 -3.45 -11.89 -17.77
C LYS A 13 -4.35 -10.87 -17.06
N SER A 14 -5.03 -11.28 -16.00
CA SER A 14 -5.87 -10.41 -15.19
C SER A 14 -5.09 -9.64 -14.12
N PHE A 15 -3.82 -9.98 -13.89
CA PHE A 15 -2.99 -9.31 -12.91
C PHE A 15 -2.63 -7.89 -13.40
N PRO A 16 -2.90 -6.83 -12.61
CA PRO A 16 -2.65 -5.45 -13.01
C PRO A 16 -1.18 -5.07 -12.79
N ALA A 17 -0.27 -5.64 -13.60
CA ALA A 17 1.16 -5.42 -13.47
C ALA A 17 1.56 -3.93 -13.63
N ASP A 18 0.81 -3.18 -14.44
CA ASP A 18 0.97 -1.75 -14.68
C ASP A 18 0.62 -0.88 -13.46
N ALA A 19 -0.10 -1.43 -12.48
CA ALA A 19 -0.41 -0.76 -11.21
C ALA A 19 0.73 -0.87 -10.18
N LEU A 20 1.82 -1.60 -10.48
CA LEU A 20 2.95 -1.75 -9.56
C LEU A 20 3.94 -0.58 -9.64
N TYR A 21 4.45 -0.20 -8.46
CA TYR A 21 5.40 0.88 -8.29
C TYR A 21 6.60 0.41 -7.48
N LYS A 22 7.79 0.89 -7.86
CA LYS A 22 9.01 0.78 -7.09
C LYS A 22 8.95 1.76 -5.93
N VAL A 23 9.06 1.19 -4.75
CA VAL A 23 9.01 1.92 -3.50
C VAL A 23 10.40 1.88 -2.86
N GLU A 24 10.94 3.04 -2.53
CA GLU A 24 12.20 3.14 -1.80
C GLU A 24 11.96 3.01 -0.30
N PRO A 25 12.69 2.13 0.42
CA PRO A 25 12.59 2.07 1.87
C PRO A 25 13.15 3.35 2.50
N ALA A 26 12.55 3.77 3.62
CA ALA A 26 13.08 4.89 4.40
C ALA A 26 14.44 4.56 5.03
N VAL A 27 14.64 3.29 5.40
CA VAL A 27 15.92 2.75 5.91
C VAL A 27 16.61 1.95 4.80
N PRO A 28 17.84 2.32 4.38
CA PRO A 28 18.56 1.60 3.33
C PRO A 28 18.71 0.11 3.61
N ARG A 29 18.67 -0.71 2.55
CA ARG A 29 18.87 -2.18 2.60
C ARG A 29 17.87 -2.92 3.50
N THR A 30 16.67 -2.37 3.71
CA THR A 30 15.58 -3.05 4.42
C THR A 30 14.37 -3.23 3.51
N LEU A 31 13.56 -4.25 3.81
CA LEU A 31 12.28 -4.48 3.16
C LEU A 31 11.15 -3.97 4.05
N ALA A 32 10.22 -3.22 3.47
CA ALA A 32 9.03 -2.80 4.18
C ALA A 32 8.05 -3.97 4.33
N HIS A 33 7.68 -4.31 5.56
CA HIS A 33 6.62 -5.29 5.85
C HIS A 33 5.29 -4.62 6.27
N ALA A 34 5.26 -3.29 6.34
CA ALA A 34 4.06 -2.53 6.66
C ALA A 34 3.06 -2.55 5.49
N LYS A 35 1.75 -2.56 5.80
CA LYS A 35 0.68 -2.45 4.81
C LYS A 35 -0.05 -1.15 5.05
N ILE A 36 -0.07 -0.33 4.00
CA ILE A 36 -0.47 1.06 4.05
C ILE A 36 -1.36 1.32 2.84
N VAL A 37 -2.51 1.93 3.06
CA VAL A 37 -3.31 2.51 1.98
C VAL A 37 -3.28 4.02 2.14
N LEU A 38 -2.88 4.70 1.09
CA LEU A 38 -2.81 6.16 1.04
C LEU A 38 -3.84 6.67 0.05
N MET A 39 -4.65 7.62 0.50
CA MET A 39 -5.48 8.42 -0.37
C MET A 39 -4.95 9.85 -0.38
N ARG A 40 -4.57 10.35 -1.54
CA ARG A 40 -4.18 11.75 -1.75
C ARG A 40 -5.31 12.46 -2.50
N MET A 41 -5.72 13.61 -1.98
CA MET A 41 -6.83 14.41 -2.48
C MET A 41 -6.37 15.81 -2.91
N GLY A 42 -7.15 16.41 -3.81
CA GLY A 42 -6.89 17.73 -4.39
C GLY A 42 -5.88 17.72 -5.53
N LEU A 43 -5.78 18.84 -6.25
CA LEU A 43 -4.96 18.99 -7.46
C LEU A 43 -3.48 18.62 -7.25
N ASN A 44 -2.95 18.85 -6.06
CA ASN A 44 -1.54 18.59 -5.73
C ASN A 44 -1.36 17.39 -4.77
N GLY A 45 -2.44 16.71 -4.37
CA GLY A 45 -2.36 15.54 -3.49
C GLY A 45 -1.80 15.80 -2.09
N HIS A 46 -1.82 17.05 -1.59
CA HIS A 46 -1.18 17.45 -0.32
C HIS A 46 -1.96 17.08 0.93
N TYR A 47 -3.20 16.61 0.82
CA TYR A 47 -4.00 16.21 1.97
C TYR A 47 -4.77 14.93 1.66
N GLY A 48 -5.22 14.23 2.70
CA GLY A 48 -5.91 12.97 2.51
C GLY A 48 -6.15 12.19 3.78
N TRP A 49 -6.15 10.87 3.64
CA TRP A 49 -6.18 9.94 4.75
C TRP A 49 -5.21 8.79 4.50
N MET A 50 -4.85 8.13 5.59
CA MET A 50 -3.97 6.97 5.55
C MET A 50 -4.57 5.86 6.40
N TYR A 51 -4.59 4.66 5.87
CA TYR A 51 -4.83 3.44 6.63
C TYR A 51 -3.50 2.74 6.91
N LEU A 52 -3.32 2.29 8.15
CA LEU A 52 -2.18 1.51 8.61
C LEU A 52 -2.72 0.20 9.22
N GLY A 53 -2.27 -0.96 8.73
CA GLY A 53 -2.75 -2.21 9.30
C GLY A 53 -2.01 -3.46 8.85
N SER A 54 -2.61 -4.59 9.17
CA SER A 54 -2.09 -5.94 8.88
C SER A 54 -2.52 -6.50 7.51
N HIS A 55 -3.56 -5.92 6.90
CA HIS A 55 -4.19 -6.44 5.70
C HIS A 55 -3.25 -6.42 4.50
N ASN A 56 -2.85 -7.59 4.01
CA ASN A 56 -2.26 -7.72 2.67
C ASN A 56 -3.31 -7.41 1.59
N PHE A 57 -2.87 -7.18 0.35
CA PHE A 57 -3.77 -6.96 -0.78
C PHE A 57 -4.36 -8.29 -1.28
N THR A 58 -5.22 -8.90 -0.46
CA THR A 58 -5.88 -10.17 -0.75
C THR A 58 -7.36 -10.11 -0.38
N ALA A 59 -8.19 -10.88 -1.09
CA ALA A 59 -9.60 -11.03 -0.77
C ALA A 59 -9.83 -11.62 0.64
N GLY A 60 -8.93 -12.46 1.14
CA GLY A 60 -9.03 -13.02 2.49
C GLY A 60 -8.93 -11.96 3.60
N ALA A 61 -8.15 -10.90 3.37
CA ALA A 61 -7.99 -9.79 4.30
C ALA A 61 -9.09 -8.73 4.16
N TRP A 62 -9.46 -8.35 2.93
CA TRP A 62 -10.39 -7.23 2.67
C TRP A 62 -11.85 -7.65 2.41
N GLY A 63 -12.06 -8.93 2.15
CA GLY A 63 -13.31 -9.48 1.65
C GLY A 63 -13.53 -9.22 0.16
N ASN A 64 -14.57 -9.86 -0.38
CA ASN A 64 -15.02 -9.67 -1.76
C ASN A 64 -16.41 -9.01 -1.77
N ALA A 65 -16.62 -8.08 -2.70
CA ALA A 65 -17.93 -7.58 -3.05
C ALA A 65 -18.47 -8.40 -4.23
N THR A 66 -19.55 -9.17 -4.02
CA THR A 66 -20.20 -9.90 -5.12
C THR A 66 -21.29 -9.02 -5.72
N LYS A 67 -21.35 -8.93 -7.06
CA LYS A 67 -22.29 -8.05 -7.82
C LYS A 67 -23.77 -8.21 -7.47
N ARG A 68 -24.14 -9.27 -6.75
CA ARG A 68 -25.53 -9.63 -6.46
C ARG A 68 -25.99 -9.30 -5.03
N GLN A 69 -25.08 -8.95 -4.12
CA GLN A 69 -25.43 -8.61 -2.75
C GLN A 69 -24.51 -7.50 -2.25
N LEU A 70 -25.08 -6.43 -1.70
CA LEU A 70 -24.38 -5.39 -0.90
C LEU A 70 -23.78 -5.94 0.41
N LYS A 71 -23.44 -7.23 0.43
CA LYS A 71 -22.94 -7.96 1.59
C LYS A 71 -21.50 -8.36 1.29
N LEU A 72 -20.57 -7.83 2.09
CA LEU A 72 -19.19 -8.32 2.15
C LEU A 72 -19.26 -9.83 2.37
N THR A 73 -18.85 -10.59 1.35
CA THR A 73 -19.31 -11.97 1.29
C THR A 73 -18.54 -12.84 2.27
N TYR A 74 -17.21 -12.65 2.41
CA TYR A 74 -16.38 -13.36 3.41
C TYR A 74 -15.06 -12.60 3.68
N VAL A 75 -14.74 -12.32 4.95
CA VAL A 75 -13.39 -11.92 5.41
C VAL A 75 -12.85 -13.10 6.21
N ASN A 76 -11.77 -13.72 5.76
CA ASN A 76 -11.29 -15.00 6.28
C ASN A 76 -10.16 -14.86 7.30
N ASN A 77 -9.52 -13.69 7.34
CA ASN A 77 -8.41 -13.41 8.24
C ASN A 77 -8.85 -12.50 9.39
N TYR A 78 -8.24 -12.68 10.56
CA TYR A 78 -8.27 -11.69 11.62
C TYR A 78 -7.25 -10.61 11.33
N GLU A 79 -7.73 -9.42 11.05
CA GLU A 79 -6.89 -8.30 10.66
C GLU A 79 -7.29 -7.07 11.48
N PHE A 80 -6.33 -6.20 11.75
CA PHE A 80 -6.54 -4.95 12.48
C PHE A 80 -5.75 -3.81 11.85
N GLY A 81 -6.31 -2.61 11.91
CA GLY A 81 -5.65 -1.40 11.46
C GLY A 81 -6.36 -0.15 11.94
N VAL A 82 -5.70 0.99 11.74
CA VAL A 82 -6.18 2.32 12.12
C VAL A 82 -6.22 3.22 10.90
N VAL A 83 -7.23 4.08 10.84
CA VAL A 83 -7.33 5.15 9.83
C VAL A 83 -6.93 6.47 10.49
N LEU A 84 -5.93 7.12 9.91
CA LEU A 84 -5.56 8.49 10.23
C LEU A 84 -6.24 9.43 9.23
N PRO A 85 -7.27 10.19 9.64
CA PRO A 85 -7.90 11.18 8.78
C PRO A 85 -7.08 12.48 8.73
N ASN A 86 -7.32 13.31 7.72
CA ASN A 86 -6.73 14.65 7.58
C ASN A 86 -5.19 14.65 7.66
N VAL A 87 -4.58 13.66 7.03
CA VAL A 87 -3.12 13.56 6.87
C VAL A 87 -2.68 14.56 5.80
N ARG A 88 -1.55 15.23 6.03
CA ARG A 88 -0.90 16.11 5.06
C ARG A 88 0.36 15.46 4.49
N PHE A 89 0.52 15.58 3.18
CA PHE A 89 1.65 15.09 2.40
C PHE A 89 2.39 16.30 1.84
N ASP A 90 3.52 16.66 2.42
CA ASP A 90 4.29 17.81 1.97
C ASP A 90 5.78 17.46 2.04
N SER A 91 6.43 17.60 0.89
CA SER A 91 7.84 17.28 0.68
C SER A 91 8.77 18.13 1.54
N ALA A 92 8.32 19.31 2.00
CA ALA A 92 9.05 20.14 2.94
C ALA A 92 9.29 19.45 4.29
N PHE A 93 8.46 18.47 4.67
CA PHE A 93 8.62 17.74 5.93
C PHE A 93 9.51 16.50 5.82
N GLY A 94 10.02 16.19 4.62
CA GLY A 94 10.77 14.99 4.31
C GLY A 94 9.99 14.08 3.35
N ARG A 95 10.71 13.18 2.67
CA ARG A 95 10.09 12.22 1.74
C ARG A 95 9.55 10.97 2.42
N ASP A 96 9.84 10.80 3.70
CA ASP A 96 9.60 9.62 4.53
C ASP A 96 8.72 9.95 5.74
N HIS A 97 7.99 11.06 5.70
CA HIS A 97 7.10 11.49 6.76
C HIS A 97 5.78 11.98 6.19
N VAL A 98 4.72 11.85 6.99
CA VAL A 98 3.46 12.57 6.82
C VAL A 98 3.18 13.42 8.05
N VAL A 99 2.27 14.39 7.95
CA VAL A 99 1.85 15.18 9.11
C VAL A 99 0.42 14.81 9.48
N TRP A 100 0.21 14.44 10.75
CA TRP A 100 -1.12 14.14 11.29
C TRP A 100 -1.29 14.86 12.63
N ARG A 101 -2.34 15.70 12.73
CA ARG A 101 -2.62 16.54 13.93
C ARG A 101 -1.43 17.39 14.39
N GLY A 102 -0.64 17.89 13.44
CA GLY A 102 0.55 18.70 13.71
C GLY A 102 1.82 17.90 14.03
N SER A 103 1.71 16.59 14.24
CA SER A 103 2.84 15.71 14.50
C SER A 103 3.38 15.08 13.22
N LYS A 104 4.70 14.97 13.11
CA LYS A 104 5.34 14.17 12.07
C LYS A 104 5.15 12.68 12.38
N VAL A 105 4.61 11.93 11.43
CA VAL A 105 4.46 10.47 11.50
C VAL A 105 5.46 9.86 10.51
N PRO A 106 6.43 9.05 10.97
CA PRO A 106 7.41 8.43 10.10
C PRO A 106 6.77 7.35 9.24
N MET A 107 7.22 7.25 7.99
CA MET A 107 6.82 6.25 7.02
C MET A 107 7.94 5.23 6.82
N PRO A 108 7.63 3.94 6.68
CA PRO A 108 8.64 2.90 6.42
C PRO A 108 9.22 2.99 5.00
N VAL A 109 8.58 3.79 4.14
CA VAL A 109 8.93 3.99 2.74
C VAL A 109 8.86 5.46 2.37
N LYS A 110 9.67 5.85 1.39
CA LYS A 110 9.57 7.19 0.81
C LYS A 110 8.29 7.31 -0.01
N LEU A 111 7.72 8.51 -0.04
CA LEU A 111 6.44 8.87 -0.64
C LEU A 111 6.56 9.31 -2.11
N SER A 112 7.74 9.17 -2.69
CA SER A 112 8.04 9.35 -4.12
C SER A 112 8.22 7.97 -4.75
N TRP A 113 7.21 7.48 -5.43
CA TRP A 113 7.21 6.16 -6.07
C TRP A 113 7.41 6.31 -7.57
N SER A 114 8.12 5.37 -8.18
CA SER A 114 8.26 5.29 -9.63
C SER A 114 7.51 4.06 -10.14
N PRO A 115 6.81 4.12 -11.29
CA PRO A 115 6.20 2.93 -11.87
C PRO A 115 7.24 1.83 -12.13
N TYR A 116 6.81 0.57 -12.12
CA TYR A 116 7.64 -0.51 -12.66
C TYR A 116 7.92 -0.28 -14.15
N SER A 117 9.15 -0.57 -14.57
CA SER A 117 9.53 -0.68 -15.98
C SER A 117 9.27 -2.09 -16.49
N HIS A 118 9.41 -2.30 -17.80
CA HIS A 118 9.26 -3.62 -18.43
C HIS A 118 10.30 -4.66 -17.96
N GLU A 119 11.40 -4.21 -17.36
CA GLU A 119 12.47 -5.06 -16.84
C GLU A 119 12.30 -5.34 -15.34
N ASP A 120 11.37 -4.65 -14.66
CA ASP A 120 11.15 -4.82 -13.23
C ASP A 120 10.19 -5.98 -12.95
N PHE A 121 10.57 -6.83 -12.00
CA PHE A 121 9.74 -7.92 -11.49
C PHE A 121 9.61 -7.80 -9.96
N PRO A 122 8.46 -8.18 -9.38
CA PRO A 122 8.36 -8.26 -7.93
C PRO A 122 9.27 -9.36 -7.40
N CYS A 123 9.56 -9.30 -6.09
CA CYS A 123 10.22 -10.42 -5.42
C CYS A 123 9.25 -11.61 -5.36
N PHE A 124 9.55 -12.66 -6.10
CA PHE A 124 8.79 -13.91 -6.06
C PHE A 124 9.18 -14.74 -4.84
N SER A 125 8.19 -15.43 -4.28
CA SER A 125 8.43 -16.49 -3.30
C SER A 125 8.21 -17.83 -3.97
N ASP A 126 9.16 -18.75 -3.79
CA ASP A 126 9.04 -20.16 -4.19
C ASP A 126 7.78 -20.84 -3.62
#